data_AF-A0A937TYT6-F1
#
_entry.id   AF-A0A937TYT6-F1
#
_cell.length_a   1.000
_cell.length_b   1.000
_cell.length_c   1.000
_cell.angle_alpha   90.00
_cell.angle_beta   90.00
_cell.angle_gamma   90.00
#
_symmetry.space_group_name_H-M   'P 1'
#
loop_
_entity.id
_entity.type
_entity.pdbx_description
1 polymer ?
#
loop_
_entity_poly.entity_id
_entity_poly.type
_entity_poly.pdbx_seq_one_letter_code
_entity_poly.pdbx_strand_id
1 'polypeptide(L)'
;MSLAKGLKNKLRRTVMWATMALIGLLFLFSVFGAFLGPQRAKEFFNSVPLSVYWVAFALLLAAGIVLFRRLLRVPALLLTHAGCVLILAGAFWGSEAGRKLFGTDTIPTGQMQIWEGYSDNRVILEDDQTRELPFYIRLKDFRIEYYRPAHLRIETRQGDSWMLPVQVGAEFALGSKFGTVKIARVFENFKITIDGESRTVIDEPETGTNAALEVRIESADGTEKTRYVFERFSGHIYPDDALYMRYERVISDYISELQVVRNGEVVAEKDIEVNHPLHFGGYHFYQHSYDAQAAQYTVLMVAADTGLASVYTGFLMLCVGVFQHFWLRKRPKPPNSSDKTPPKNE
;
A
#
# COMPACT_ATOMS: atom_id res chain seq x y z
N MET A 1 -57.62 2.38 17.61
CA MET A 1 -56.44 1.48 17.80
C MET A 1 -56.10 0.60 16.58
N SER A 2 -57.10 0.09 15.83
CA SER A 2 -56.91 -0.73 14.61
C SER A 2 -56.20 0.02 13.46
N LEU A 3 -56.60 1.26 13.18
CA LEU A 3 -56.10 2.06 12.05
C LEU A 3 -54.60 2.42 12.17
N ALA A 4 -54.16 2.81 13.37
CA ALA A 4 -52.74 3.10 13.66
C ALA A 4 -51.83 1.86 13.55
N LYS A 5 -52.33 0.68 13.98
CA LYS A 5 -51.61 -0.59 13.84
C LYS A 5 -51.49 -1.01 12.37
N GLY A 6 -52.56 -0.81 11.59
CA GLY A 6 -52.58 -1.03 10.14
C GLY A 6 -51.59 -0.14 9.40
N LEU A 7 -51.57 1.17 9.71
CA LEU A 7 -50.66 2.15 9.11
C LEU A 7 -49.19 1.81 9.39
N LYS A 8 -48.87 1.44 10.65
CA LYS A 8 -47.52 1.03 11.05
C LYS A 8 -47.04 -0.22 10.31
N ASN A 9 -47.92 -1.19 10.10
CA ASN A 9 -47.59 -2.40 9.36
C ASN A 9 -47.38 -2.13 7.86
N LYS A 10 -48.20 -1.26 7.28
CA LYS A 10 -48.03 -0.80 5.89
C LYS A 10 -46.68 -0.08 5.72
N LEU A 11 -46.35 0.85 6.62
CA LEU A 11 -45.08 1.56 6.62
C LEU A 11 -43.87 0.61 6.70
N ARG A 12 -43.89 -0.34 7.64
CA ARG A 12 -42.82 -1.36 7.76
C ARG A 12 -42.64 -2.16 6.47
N ARG A 13 -43.75 -2.59 5.86
CA ARG A 13 -43.72 -3.36 4.62
C ARG A 13 -43.16 -2.51 3.46
N THR A 14 -43.56 -1.24 3.36
CA THR A 14 -43.03 -0.31 2.37
C THR A 14 -41.52 -0.09 2.54
N VAL A 15 -41.06 0.22 3.75
CA VAL A 15 -39.62 0.42 4.03
C VAL A 15 -38.81 -0.83 3.70
N MET A 16 -39.30 -2.01 4.08
CA MET A 16 -38.63 -3.28 3.77
C MET A 16 -38.52 -3.52 2.26
N TRP A 17 -39.61 -3.39 1.50
CA TRP A 17 -39.56 -3.59 0.04
C TRP A 17 -38.72 -2.54 -0.66
N ALA A 18 -38.80 -1.27 -0.24
CA ALA A 18 -37.95 -0.21 -0.76
C ALA A 18 -36.47 -0.52 -0.52
N THR A 19 -36.12 -0.96 0.69
CA THR A 19 -34.73 -1.34 1.03
C THR A 19 -34.25 -2.51 0.17
N MET A 20 -35.08 -3.55 -0.01
CA MET A 20 -34.74 -4.69 -0.87
C MET A 20 -34.58 -4.28 -2.34
N ALA A 21 -35.43 -3.39 -2.84
CA ALA A 21 -35.31 -2.85 -4.19
C ALA A 21 -34.01 -2.06 -4.37
N LEU A 22 -33.63 -1.22 -3.40
CA LEU A 22 -32.35 -0.49 -3.46
C LEU A 22 -31.15 -1.43 -3.37
N ILE A 23 -31.22 -2.53 -2.61
CA ILE A 23 -30.16 -3.54 -2.58
C ILE A 23 -30.06 -4.27 -3.93
N GLY A 24 -31.17 -4.60 -4.57
CA GLY A 24 -31.17 -5.15 -5.93
C GLY A 24 -30.54 -4.17 -6.94
N LEU A 25 -30.84 -2.88 -6.80
CA LEU A 25 -30.23 -1.84 -7.63
C LEU A 25 -28.73 -1.67 -7.34
N LEU A 26 -28.31 -1.76 -6.07
CA LEU A 26 -26.90 -1.74 -5.66
C LEU A 26 -26.13 -2.84 -6.39
N PHE A 27 -26.69 -4.05 -6.42
CA PHE A 27 -26.09 -5.18 -7.10
C PHE A 27 -25.91 -4.88 -8.59
N LEU A 28 -26.94 -4.37 -9.28
CA LEU A 28 -26.85 -4.01 -10.69
C LEU A 28 -25.80 -2.92 -10.95
N PHE A 29 -25.78 -1.87 -10.12
CA PHE A 29 -24.78 -0.80 -10.23
C PHE A 29 -23.37 -1.30 -9.94
N SER A 30 -23.19 -2.23 -9.00
CA SER A 30 -21.89 -2.84 -8.69
C SER A 30 -21.39 -3.70 -9.85
N VAL A 31 -22.26 -4.51 -10.44
CA VAL A 31 -21.95 -5.31 -11.64
C VAL A 31 -21.57 -4.37 -12.79
N PHE A 32 -22.38 -3.36 -13.07
CA PHE A 32 -22.08 -2.37 -14.11
C PHE A 32 -20.74 -1.64 -13.88
N GLY A 33 -20.52 -1.17 -12.65
CA GLY A 33 -19.29 -0.47 -12.26
C GLY A 33 -18.04 -1.32 -12.44
N ALA A 34 -18.12 -2.64 -12.21
CA ALA A 34 -17.00 -3.55 -12.42
C ALA A 34 -16.51 -3.58 -13.88
N PHE A 35 -17.36 -3.26 -14.86
CA PHE A 35 -16.99 -3.22 -16.28
C PHE A 35 -16.52 -1.85 -16.79
N LEU A 36 -16.65 -0.79 -15.99
CA LEU A 36 -16.28 0.58 -16.41
C LEU A 36 -14.78 0.89 -16.27
N GLY A 37 -14.05 0.09 -15.49
CA GLY A 37 -12.69 0.41 -15.04
C GLY A 37 -12.68 1.44 -13.90
N PRO A 38 -11.55 1.61 -13.17
CA PRO A 38 -11.52 2.32 -11.90
C PRO A 38 -11.96 3.78 -11.96
N GLN A 39 -11.47 4.54 -12.95
CA GLN A 39 -11.73 5.98 -13.05
C GLN A 39 -13.21 6.26 -13.36
N ARG A 40 -13.77 5.62 -14.38
CA ARG A 40 -15.18 5.79 -14.76
C ARG A 40 -16.13 5.25 -13.70
N ALA A 41 -15.77 4.17 -13.00
CA ALA A 41 -16.54 3.69 -11.87
C ALA A 41 -16.57 4.72 -10.72
N LYS A 42 -15.42 5.34 -10.39
CA LYS A 42 -15.33 6.42 -9.40
C LYS A 42 -16.24 7.60 -9.79
N GLU A 43 -16.19 8.06 -11.04
CA GLU A 43 -17.06 9.13 -11.56
C GLU A 43 -18.54 8.75 -11.47
N PHE A 44 -18.91 7.53 -11.88
CA PHE A 44 -20.28 7.03 -11.85
C PHE A 44 -20.85 7.01 -10.42
N PHE A 45 -20.12 6.43 -9.46
CA PHE A 45 -20.58 6.30 -8.08
C PHE A 45 -20.58 7.61 -7.28
N ASN A 46 -19.82 8.61 -7.71
CA ASN A 46 -19.81 9.96 -7.13
C ASN A 46 -20.72 10.95 -7.89
N SER A 47 -21.44 10.51 -8.93
CA SER A 47 -22.39 11.34 -9.64
C SER A 47 -23.56 11.79 -8.75
N VAL A 48 -24.23 12.88 -9.13
CA VAL A 48 -25.38 13.42 -8.38
C VAL A 48 -26.51 12.38 -8.18
N PRO A 49 -26.95 11.62 -9.20
CA PRO A 49 -27.99 10.61 -9.02
C PRO A 49 -27.59 9.52 -8.02
N LEU A 50 -26.34 9.06 -8.07
CA LEU A 50 -25.85 8.04 -7.13
C LEU A 50 -25.70 8.59 -5.72
N SER A 51 -25.30 9.86 -5.58
CA SER A 51 -25.27 10.55 -4.28
C SER A 51 -26.66 10.58 -3.62
N VAL A 52 -27.72 10.90 -4.39
CA VAL A 52 -29.11 10.84 -3.90
C VAL A 52 -29.49 9.41 -3.51
N TYR A 53 -29.11 8.43 -4.33
CA TYR A 53 -29.33 7.02 -4.04
C TYR A 53 -28.67 6.59 -2.71
N TRP A 54 -27.41 6.97 -2.47
CA TRP A 54 -26.68 6.64 -1.24
C TRP A 54 -27.35 7.23 0.00
N VAL A 55 -27.78 8.50 -0.07
CA VAL A 55 -28.51 9.15 1.02
C VAL A 55 -29.84 8.45 1.29
N ALA A 56 -30.63 8.17 0.26
CA ALA A 56 -31.89 7.44 0.40
C ALA A 56 -31.69 6.04 1.00
N PHE A 57 -30.65 5.34 0.57
CA PHE A 57 -30.32 4.01 1.08
C PHE A 57 -29.91 4.04 2.55
N ALA A 58 -29.03 4.98 2.94
CA ALA A 58 -28.63 5.17 4.33
C ALA A 58 -29.84 5.50 5.24
N LEU A 59 -30.73 6.39 4.80
CA LEU A 59 -31.95 6.74 5.53
C LEU A 59 -32.89 5.55 5.69
N LEU A 60 -33.06 4.72 4.66
CA LEU A 60 -33.89 3.52 4.75
C LEU A 60 -33.31 2.47 5.70
N LEU A 61 -31.99 2.28 5.69
CA LEU A 61 -31.31 1.38 6.64
C LEU A 61 -31.49 1.88 8.09
N ALA A 62 -31.28 3.17 8.34
CA ALA A 62 -31.50 3.79 9.65
C ALA A 62 -32.96 3.70 10.10
N ALA A 63 -33.91 3.99 9.21
CA ALA A 63 -35.34 3.83 9.47
C ALA A 63 -35.69 2.37 9.77
N GLY A 64 -35.08 1.42 9.07
CA GLY A 64 -35.22 -0.01 9.31
C GLY A 64 -34.86 -0.40 10.74
N ILE A 65 -33.72 0.08 11.26
CA ILE A 65 -33.28 -0.17 12.63
C ILE A 65 -34.34 0.31 13.64
N VAL A 66 -34.90 1.50 13.45
CA VAL A 66 -35.91 2.09 14.36
C VAL A 66 -37.27 1.39 14.24
N LEU A 67 -37.74 1.12 13.03
CA LEU A 67 -39.07 0.57 12.77
C LEU A 67 -39.20 -0.90 13.19
N PHE A 68 -38.12 -1.67 13.06
CA PHE A 68 -38.07 -3.09 13.37
C PHE A 68 -37.32 -3.34 14.68
N ARG A 69 -38.03 -3.27 15.81
CA ARG A 69 -37.48 -3.49 17.16
C ARG A 69 -36.63 -4.76 17.34
N ARG A 70 -36.82 -5.78 16.49
CA ARG A 70 -35.99 -6.98 16.49
C ARG A 70 -34.53 -6.67 16.11
N LEU A 71 -34.29 -5.74 15.18
CA LEU A 71 -32.94 -5.31 14.81
C LEU A 71 -32.22 -4.70 16.02
N LEU A 72 -32.90 -3.85 16.81
CA LEU A 72 -32.32 -3.25 18.02
C LEU A 72 -32.07 -4.26 19.16
N ARG A 73 -32.91 -5.29 19.27
CA ARG A 73 -32.85 -6.25 20.39
C ARG A 73 -31.92 -7.43 20.19
N VAL A 74 -31.54 -7.71 18.94
CA VAL A 74 -30.66 -8.83 18.60
C VAL A 74 -29.29 -8.25 18.24
N PRO A 75 -28.26 -8.38 19.10
CA PRO A 75 -26.96 -7.75 18.90
C PRO A 75 -26.36 -8.04 17.52
N ALA A 76 -26.41 -9.30 17.06
CA ALA A 76 -25.95 -9.68 15.73
C ALA A 76 -26.62 -8.88 14.60
N LEU A 77 -27.95 -8.70 14.67
CA LEU A 77 -28.67 -7.93 13.65
C LEU A 77 -28.39 -6.43 13.77
N LEU A 78 -28.28 -5.90 14.99
CA LEU A 78 -27.94 -4.51 15.22
C LEU A 78 -26.57 -4.18 14.64
N LEU A 79 -25.55 -4.98 14.97
CA LEU A 79 -24.18 -4.79 14.51
C LEU A 79 -24.08 -4.82 12.98
N THR A 80 -24.74 -5.77 12.32
CA THR A 80 -24.74 -5.83 10.84
C THR A 80 -25.34 -4.57 10.22
N HIS A 81 -26.50 -4.09 10.69
CA HIS A 81 -27.18 -2.95 10.06
C HIS A 81 -26.56 -1.61 10.47
N ALA A 82 -26.19 -1.44 11.73
CA ALA A 82 -25.48 -0.26 12.21
C ALA A 82 -24.10 -0.14 11.54
N GLY A 83 -23.42 -1.28 11.30
CA GLY A 83 -22.18 -1.34 10.53
C GLY A 83 -22.37 -0.80 9.11
N CYS A 84 -23.41 -1.24 8.39
CA CYS A 84 -23.72 -0.70 7.05
C CYS A 84 -23.97 0.82 7.07
N VAL A 85 -24.71 1.32 8.07
CA VAL A 85 -24.97 2.76 8.21
C VAL A 85 -23.67 3.53 8.48
N LEU A 86 -22.77 3.00 9.32
CA LEU A 86 -21.47 3.61 9.61
C LEU A 86 -20.53 3.63 8.40
N ILE A 87 -20.56 2.58 7.58
CA ILE A 87 -19.80 2.55 6.31
C ILE A 87 -20.30 3.67 5.39
N LEU A 88 -21.62 3.78 5.18
CA LEU A 88 -22.19 4.81 4.31
C LEU A 88 -21.96 6.22 4.86
N ALA A 89 -22.09 6.41 6.18
CA ALA A 89 -21.83 7.69 6.83
C ALA A 89 -20.34 8.10 6.71
N GLY A 90 -19.43 7.16 6.93
CA GLY A 90 -17.99 7.38 6.79
C GLY A 90 -17.59 7.69 5.34
N ALA A 91 -18.11 6.93 4.38
CA ALA A 91 -17.89 7.17 2.95
C ALA A 91 -18.44 8.54 2.52
N PHE A 92 -19.63 8.92 3.00
CA PHE A 92 -20.19 10.25 2.76
C PHE A 92 -19.31 11.34 3.35
N TRP A 93 -18.85 11.18 4.60
CA TRP A 93 -17.98 12.13 5.29
C TRP A 93 -16.67 12.39 4.54
N GLY A 94 -16.05 11.36 3.96
CA GLY A 94 -14.84 11.49 3.14
C GLY A 94 -15.08 11.99 1.70
N SER A 95 -16.31 11.90 1.19
CA SER A 95 -16.65 12.31 -0.17
C SER A 95 -16.52 13.82 -0.40
N GLU A 96 -16.47 14.26 -1.67
CA GLU A 96 -16.50 15.69 -2.00
C GLU A 96 -17.76 16.39 -1.48
N ALA A 97 -18.93 15.73 -1.58
CA ALA A 97 -20.19 16.27 -1.09
C ALA A 97 -20.19 16.45 0.44
N GLY A 98 -19.68 15.46 1.19
CA GLY A 98 -19.56 15.56 2.64
C GLY A 98 -18.61 16.66 3.07
N ARG A 99 -17.45 16.76 2.41
CA ARG A 99 -16.48 17.82 2.71
C ARG A 99 -17.04 19.22 2.46
N LYS A 100 -17.76 19.43 1.35
CA LYS A 100 -18.48 20.68 1.07
C LYS A 100 -19.55 20.98 2.13
N LEU A 101 -20.32 19.96 2.55
CA LEU A 101 -21.37 20.12 3.55
C LEU A 101 -20.83 20.49 4.94
N PHE A 102 -19.75 19.84 5.36
CA PHE A 102 -19.13 20.06 6.68
C PHE A 102 -18.08 21.18 6.69
N GLY A 103 -17.80 21.80 5.53
CA GLY A 103 -16.80 22.86 5.42
C GLY A 103 -15.37 22.41 5.74
N THR A 104 -15.05 21.13 5.52
CA THR A 104 -13.71 20.60 5.80
C THR A 104 -12.79 20.88 4.62
N ASP A 105 -11.77 21.70 4.85
CA ASP A 105 -10.80 22.09 3.83
C ASP A 105 -9.61 21.14 3.74
N THR A 106 -9.85 19.83 3.75
CA THR A 106 -8.77 18.81 3.64
C THR A 106 -8.43 18.50 2.19
N ILE A 107 -7.16 18.20 1.93
CA ILE A 107 -6.66 17.77 0.62
C ILE A 107 -7.11 16.31 0.38
N PRO A 108 -8.02 16.00 -0.55
CA PRO A 108 -8.55 14.64 -0.68
C PRO A 108 -7.46 13.65 -1.08
N THR A 109 -6.77 13.92 -2.18
CA THR A 109 -5.67 13.11 -2.71
C THR A 109 -4.76 13.99 -3.55
N GLY A 110 -3.45 13.83 -3.44
CA GLY A 110 -2.48 14.51 -4.31
C GLY A 110 -1.07 13.94 -4.15
N GLN A 111 -0.11 14.55 -4.84
CA GLN A 111 1.29 14.13 -4.83
C GLN A 111 2.19 15.21 -4.22
N MET A 112 3.23 14.78 -3.54
CA MET A 112 4.24 15.65 -2.94
C MET A 112 5.62 15.06 -3.24
N GLN A 113 6.48 15.80 -3.95
CA GLN A 113 7.87 15.40 -4.18
C GLN A 113 8.78 16.13 -3.19
N ILE A 114 9.63 15.38 -2.49
CA ILE A 114 10.55 15.94 -1.49
C ILE A 114 11.95 15.40 -1.74
N TRP A 115 12.92 16.31 -1.79
CA TRP A 115 14.34 16.00 -1.90
C TRP A 115 14.94 15.72 -0.53
N GLU A 116 15.93 14.85 -0.47
CA GLU A 116 16.61 14.50 0.77
C GLU A 116 17.21 15.74 1.44
N GLY A 117 17.00 15.85 2.76
CA GLY A 117 17.40 17.00 3.57
C GLY A 117 16.42 18.18 3.53
N TYR A 118 15.47 18.21 2.59
CA TYR A 118 14.52 19.32 2.43
C TYR A 118 13.17 19.04 3.11
N SER A 119 12.45 20.13 3.38
CA SER A 119 11.07 20.11 3.88
C SER A 119 10.14 20.74 2.86
N ASP A 120 8.95 20.15 2.67
CA ASP A 120 7.87 20.74 1.86
C ASP A 120 6.52 20.52 2.56
N ASN A 121 5.57 21.39 2.30
CA ASN A 121 4.18 21.28 2.75
C ASN A 121 3.20 21.34 1.58
N ARG A 122 3.68 21.51 0.34
CA ARG A 122 2.87 21.64 -0.87
C ARG A 122 2.51 20.27 -1.44
N VAL A 123 1.25 20.13 -1.82
CA VAL A 123 0.68 18.96 -2.46
C VAL A 123 0.06 19.38 -3.78
N ILE A 124 0.47 18.72 -4.86
CA ILE A 124 -0.05 18.91 -6.21
C ILE A 124 -1.24 17.98 -6.41
N LEU A 125 -2.39 18.55 -6.75
CA LEU A 125 -3.65 17.83 -7.02
C LEU A 125 -3.69 17.31 -8.47
N GLU A 126 -4.68 16.46 -8.79
CA GLU A 126 -4.88 15.93 -10.16
C GLU A 126 -5.18 17.02 -11.21
N ASP A 127 -5.66 18.20 -10.78
CA ASP A 127 -5.97 19.35 -11.63
C ASP A 127 -4.84 20.40 -11.66
N ASP A 128 -3.62 19.99 -11.30
CA ASP A 128 -2.41 20.81 -11.18
C ASP A 128 -2.50 21.96 -10.16
N GLN A 129 -3.58 22.04 -9.38
CA GLN A 129 -3.66 23.00 -8.28
C GLN A 129 -2.73 22.57 -7.15
N THR A 130 -2.04 23.54 -6.56
CA THR A 130 -1.18 23.31 -5.39
C THR A 130 -1.94 23.72 -4.12
N ARG A 131 -1.96 22.83 -3.13
CA ARG A 131 -2.50 23.11 -1.79
C ARG A 131 -1.47 22.81 -0.72
N GLU A 132 -1.57 23.49 0.41
CA GLU A 132 -0.61 23.36 1.50
C GLU A 132 -1.18 22.60 2.70
N LEU A 133 -0.34 21.77 3.30
CA LEU A 133 -0.59 21.13 4.58
C LEU A 133 -0.32 22.11 5.74
N PRO A 134 -1.01 21.96 6.88
CA PRO A 134 -0.79 22.80 8.06
C PRO A 134 0.48 22.41 8.85
N PHE A 135 1.39 21.67 8.23
CA PHE A 135 2.67 21.19 8.76
C PHE A 135 3.59 20.82 7.60
N TYR A 136 4.89 20.76 7.85
CA TYR A 136 5.87 20.36 6.85
C TYR A 136 6.19 18.88 6.98
N ILE A 137 6.47 18.24 5.86
CA ILE A 137 7.11 16.94 5.79
C ILE A 137 8.54 17.16 5.34
N ARG A 138 9.49 16.63 6.12
CA ARG A 138 10.91 16.60 5.78
C ARG A 138 11.30 15.19 5.38
N LEU A 139 12.00 15.06 4.26
CA LEU A 139 12.71 13.83 3.94
C LEU A 139 14.08 13.92 4.59
N LYS A 140 14.31 13.14 5.65
CA LYS A 140 15.58 13.12 6.37
C LYS A 140 16.63 12.32 5.59
N ASP A 141 16.24 11.14 5.13
CA ASP A 141 17.07 10.19 4.39
C ASP A 141 16.19 9.41 3.42
N PHE A 142 16.72 9.05 2.24
CA PHE A 142 16.12 8.08 1.34
C PHE A 142 17.13 6.99 0.99
N ARG A 143 16.83 5.76 1.38
CA ARG A 143 17.75 4.64 1.21
C ARG A 143 17.09 3.45 0.53
N ILE A 144 17.90 2.72 -0.22
CA ILE A 144 17.50 1.48 -0.89
C ILE A 144 18.12 0.33 -0.11
N GLU A 145 17.29 -0.58 0.36
CA GLU A 145 17.72 -1.81 1.01
C GLU A 145 17.81 -2.94 -0.03
N TYR A 146 18.78 -3.83 0.15
CA TYR A 146 19.07 -4.91 -0.76
C TYR A 146 19.10 -6.24 -0.03
N TYR A 147 18.57 -7.29 -0.67
CA TYR A 147 18.73 -8.66 -0.19
C TYR A 147 20.22 -9.04 -0.14
N ARG A 148 20.58 -9.78 0.91
CA ARG A 148 21.93 -10.34 1.07
C ARG A 148 21.91 -11.86 0.97
N PRO A 149 22.94 -12.48 0.35
CA PRO A 149 24.08 -11.84 -0.30
C PRO A 149 23.71 -11.22 -1.66
N ALA A 150 24.48 -10.23 -2.09
CA ALA A 150 24.47 -9.78 -3.48
C ALA A 150 25.22 -10.80 -4.37
N HIS A 151 25.15 -10.63 -5.69
CA HIS A 151 25.69 -11.62 -6.63
C HIS A 151 26.65 -10.99 -7.64
N LEU A 152 27.72 -11.71 -7.97
CA LEU A 152 28.54 -11.46 -9.14
C LEU A 152 28.07 -12.40 -10.25
N ARG A 153 27.44 -11.84 -11.28
CA ARG A 153 27.06 -12.57 -12.49
C ARG A 153 28.22 -12.53 -13.47
N ILE A 154 28.63 -13.70 -13.94
CA ILE A 154 29.69 -13.88 -14.93
C ILE A 154 29.11 -14.63 -16.12
N GLU A 155 29.35 -14.16 -17.34
CA GLU A 155 28.89 -14.78 -18.58
C GLU A 155 30.01 -14.87 -19.60
N THR A 156 30.03 -15.91 -20.42
CA THR A 156 30.96 -16.04 -21.55
C THR A 156 30.24 -15.77 -22.87
N ARG A 157 30.99 -15.49 -23.94
CA ARG A 157 30.43 -15.43 -25.31
C ARG A 157 29.78 -16.73 -25.76
N GLN A 158 30.16 -17.85 -25.14
CA GLN A 158 29.73 -19.19 -25.52
C GLN A 158 28.46 -19.61 -24.76
N GLY A 159 27.96 -18.78 -23.83
CA GLY A 159 26.73 -18.99 -23.08
C GLY A 159 26.92 -19.60 -21.70
N ASP A 160 28.15 -19.89 -21.27
CA ASP A 160 28.41 -20.31 -19.89
C ASP A 160 28.10 -19.14 -18.94
N SER A 161 27.44 -19.43 -17.82
CA SER A 161 27.05 -18.41 -16.84
C SER A 161 27.25 -18.92 -15.42
N TRP A 162 27.74 -18.02 -14.56
CA TRP A 162 27.86 -18.22 -13.12
C TRP A 162 27.21 -17.07 -12.37
N MET A 163 26.59 -17.40 -11.26
CA MET A 163 26.04 -16.43 -10.31
C MET A 163 26.64 -16.73 -8.95
N LEU A 164 27.65 -15.95 -8.57
CA LEU A 164 28.47 -16.19 -7.39
C LEU A 164 28.01 -15.27 -6.26
N PRO A 165 27.76 -15.78 -5.03
CA PRO A 165 27.46 -14.91 -3.90
C PRO A 165 28.67 -14.04 -3.58
N VAL A 166 28.42 -12.75 -3.34
CA VAL A 166 29.47 -11.79 -3.00
C VAL A 166 29.90 -12.00 -1.56
N GLN A 167 31.09 -12.58 -1.39
CA GLN A 167 31.76 -12.75 -0.11
C GLN A 167 33.24 -12.36 -0.27
N VAL A 168 33.68 -11.34 0.49
CA VAL A 168 35.06 -10.84 0.41
C VAL A 168 36.05 -11.95 0.79
N GLY A 169 37.05 -12.15 -0.04
CA GLY A 169 38.08 -13.17 0.09
C GLY A 169 37.71 -14.54 -0.49
N ALA A 170 36.46 -14.77 -0.87
CA ALA A 170 36.04 -16.04 -1.46
C ALA A 170 36.61 -16.22 -2.89
N GLU A 171 37.00 -17.46 -3.18
CA GLU A 171 37.55 -17.88 -4.47
C GLU A 171 36.63 -18.92 -5.12
N PHE A 172 36.38 -18.76 -6.41
CA PHE A 172 35.50 -19.62 -7.20
C PHE A 172 36.20 -20.06 -8.48
N ALA A 173 36.17 -21.36 -8.76
CA ALA A 173 36.69 -21.89 -10.03
C ALA A 173 35.65 -21.75 -11.14
N LEU A 174 36.05 -21.19 -12.29
CA LEU A 174 35.24 -21.04 -13.51
C LEU A 174 35.53 -22.15 -14.53
N GLY A 175 35.93 -23.33 -14.03
CA GLY A 175 36.37 -24.46 -14.84
C GLY A 175 37.80 -24.30 -15.36
N SER A 176 38.32 -25.36 -16.00
CA SER A 176 39.71 -25.44 -16.45
C SER A 176 40.10 -24.41 -17.52
N LYS A 177 39.12 -23.86 -18.23
CA LYS A 177 39.33 -22.92 -19.34
C LYS A 177 39.45 -21.46 -18.89
N PHE A 178 38.71 -21.07 -17.85
CA PHE A 178 38.56 -19.67 -17.45
C PHE A 178 39.25 -19.34 -16.12
N GLY A 179 39.78 -20.35 -15.42
CA GLY A 179 40.60 -20.17 -14.23
C GLY A 179 39.78 -19.91 -12.96
N THR A 180 40.27 -19.06 -12.07
CA THR A 180 39.63 -18.73 -10.78
C THR A 180 39.29 -17.25 -10.67
N VAL A 181 38.28 -16.95 -9.89
CA VAL A 181 37.86 -15.59 -9.56
C VAL A 181 37.81 -15.40 -8.05
N LYS A 182 38.42 -14.33 -7.57
CA LYS A 182 38.40 -13.89 -6.18
C LYS A 182 37.75 -12.54 -6.04
N ILE A 183 36.81 -12.42 -5.10
CA ILE A 183 36.21 -11.13 -4.75
C ILE A 183 37.08 -10.48 -3.67
N ALA A 184 37.89 -9.49 -4.05
CA ALA A 184 38.87 -8.88 -3.15
C ALA A 184 38.28 -7.78 -2.28
N ARG A 185 37.32 -6.99 -2.78
CA ARG A 185 36.72 -5.86 -2.07
C ARG A 185 35.33 -5.52 -2.62
N VAL A 186 34.48 -4.96 -1.76
CA VAL A 186 33.18 -4.35 -2.12
C VAL A 186 33.28 -2.85 -1.87
N PHE A 187 32.72 -2.05 -2.78
CA PHE A 187 32.60 -0.60 -2.68
C PHE A 187 31.13 -0.21 -2.71
N GLU A 188 30.72 0.72 -1.84
CA GLU A 188 29.38 1.32 -1.90
C GLU A 188 29.35 2.50 -2.89
N ASN A 189 30.45 3.26 -2.97
CA ASN A 189 30.61 4.43 -3.83
C ASN A 189 32.03 4.51 -4.39
N PHE A 190 32.31 3.68 -5.39
CA PHE A 190 33.60 3.60 -6.04
C PHE A 190 33.97 4.92 -6.77
N LYS A 191 35.15 5.46 -6.45
CA LYS A 191 35.79 6.53 -7.22
C LYS A 191 37.26 6.22 -7.49
N ILE A 192 37.75 6.75 -8.61
CA ILE A 192 39.18 6.74 -8.96
C ILE A 192 39.65 8.18 -9.03
N THR A 193 40.63 8.53 -8.21
CA THR A 193 41.34 9.80 -8.29
C THR A 193 42.66 9.59 -9.02
N ILE A 194 42.90 10.39 -10.05
CA ILE A 194 44.14 10.37 -10.83
C ILE A 194 44.92 11.64 -10.49
N ASP A 195 46.09 11.47 -9.89
CA ASP A 195 47.03 12.56 -9.61
C ASP A 195 48.38 12.24 -10.29
N GLY A 196 48.62 12.89 -11.44
CA GLY A 196 49.74 12.54 -12.32
C GLY A 196 49.64 11.10 -12.83
N GLU A 197 50.64 10.27 -12.50
CA GLU A 197 50.65 8.83 -12.81
C GLU A 197 49.98 7.98 -11.70
N SER A 198 49.70 8.57 -10.54
CA SER A 198 49.10 7.86 -9.40
C SER A 198 47.60 7.68 -9.61
N ARG A 199 47.12 6.44 -9.49
CA ARG A 199 45.70 6.08 -9.50
C ARG A 199 45.33 5.55 -8.13
N THR A 200 44.49 6.29 -7.41
CA THR A 200 43.99 5.87 -6.10
C THR A 200 42.52 5.51 -6.20
N VAL A 201 42.18 4.34 -5.65
CA VAL A 201 40.81 3.83 -5.62
C VAL A 201 40.26 4.01 -4.21
N ILE A 202 39.18 4.78 -4.11
CA ILE A 202 38.55 5.12 -2.84
C ILE A 202 37.08 4.71 -2.86
N ASP A 203 36.57 4.44 -1.65
CA ASP A 203 35.14 4.29 -1.40
C ASP A 203 34.70 5.59 -0.73
N GLU A 204 34.02 6.46 -1.48
CA GLU A 204 33.71 7.82 -1.01
C GLU A 204 32.44 7.84 -0.13
N PRO A 205 32.53 8.24 1.14
CA PRO A 205 31.39 8.14 2.06
C PRO A 205 30.31 9.21 1.88
N GLU A 206 30.59 10.36 1.24
CA GLU A 206 29.71 11.54 1.39
C GLU A 206 28.59 11.69 0.35
N THR A 207 28.82 11.41 -0.94
CA THR A 207 27.81 11.71 -1.97
C THR A 207 27.81 10.73 -3.13
N GLY A 208 26.61 10.23 -3.47
CA GLY A 208 26.37 9.38 -4.64
C GLY A 208 26.49 7.88 -4.35
N THR A 209 25.97 7.07 -5.26
CA THR A 209 26.08 5.61 -5.20
C THR A 209 26.72 5.11 -6.50
N ASN A 210 27.82 4.39 -6.37
CA ASN A 210 28.52 3.74 -7.48
C ASN A 210 29.08 2.41 -7.01
N ALA A 211 28.18 1.50 -6.69
CA ALA A 211 28.55 0.24 -6.08
C ALA A 211 29.34 -0.64 -7.06
N ALA A 212 30.44 -1.20 -6.57
CA ALA A 212 31.38 -1.97 -7.37
C ALA A 212 32.06 -3.09 -6.57
N LEU A 213 32.60 -4.07 -7.30
CA LEU A 213 33.44 -5.13 -6.77
C LEU A 213 34.85 -5.00 -7.33
N GLU A 214 35.87 -5.18 -6.50
CA GLU A 214 37.22 -5.52 -6.96
C GLU A 214 37.30 -7.04 -7.13
N VAL A 215 37.44 -7.48 -8.37
CA VAL A 215 37.48 -8.89 -8.74
C VAL A 215 38.85 -9.21 -9.30
N ARG A 216 39.56 -10.15 -8.68
CA ARG A 216 40.83 -10.70 -9.20
C ARG A 216 40.54 -11.96 -9.97
N ILE A 217 41.06 -12.04 -11.18
CA ILE A 217 40.86 -13.12 -12.12
C ILE A 217 42.23 -13.74 -12.35
N GLU A 218 42.39 -15.01 -12.01
CA GLU A 218 43.57 -15.80 -12.35
C GLU A 218 43.19 -16.69 -13.54
N SER A 219 43.71 -16.36 -14.72
CA SER A 219 43.47 -17.13 -15.94
C SER A 219 44.12 -18.52 -15.86
N ALA A 220 43.67 -19.46 -16.69
CA ALA A 220 44.25 -20.81 -16.75
C ALA A 220 45.74 -20.85 -17.15
N ASP A 221 46.26 -19.78 -17.74
CA ASP A 221 47.67 -19.59 -18.08
C ASP A 221 48.52 -19.01 -16.91
N GLY A 222 47.90 -18.80 -15.74
CA GLY A 222 48.53 -18.21 -14.56
C GLY A 222 48.57 -16.68 -14.55
N THR A 223 47.98 -16.00 -15.56
CA THR A 223 47.94 -14.54 -15.60
C THR A 223 46.90 -14.00 -14.63
N GLU A 224 47.31 -13.13 -13.71
CA GLU A 224 46.39 -12.41 -12.84
C GLU A 224 45.98 -11.05 -13.43
N LYS A 225 44.69 -10.73 -13.35
CA LYS A 225 44.14 -9.42 -13.71
C LYS A 225 43.13 -8.95 -12.66
N THR A 226 43.17 -7.67 -12.33
CA THR A 226 42.14 -7.03 -11.48
C THR A 226 41.12 -6.32 -12.35
N ARG A 227 39.83 -6.49 -12.05
CA ARG A 227 38.72 -5.84 -12.72
C ARG A 227 37.77 -5.24 -11.70
N TYR A 228 37.33 -4.01 -11.96
CA TYR A 228 36.24 -3.39 -11.22
C TYR A 228 34.92 -3.66 -11.92
N VAL A 229 33.99 -4.29 -11.21
CA VAL A 229 32.70 -4.72 -11.75
C VAL A 229 31.60 -3.90 -11.09
N PHE A 230 30.89 -3.09 -11.86
CA PHE A 230 29.88 -2.17 -11.34
C PHE A 230 28.47 -2.74 -11.46
N GLU A 231 27.56 -2.21 -10.64
CA GLU A 231 26.15 -2.55 -10.66
C GLU A 231 25.41 -2.01 -11.89
N ARG A 232 25.69 -0.73 -12.19
CA ARG A 232 24.94 0.06 -13.17
C ARG A 232 25.51 0.02 -14.57
N PHE A 233 26.82 -0.07 -14.66
CA PHE A 233 27.55 -0.06 -15.91
C PHE A 233 28.33 -1.35 -16.02
N SER A 234 28.06 -2.15 -17.03
CA SER A 234 29.04 -3.14 -17.47
C SER A 234 30.32 -2.33 -17.72
N GLY A 235 31.39 -2.55 -16.93
CA GLY A 235 32.63 -1.76 -17.03
C GLY A 235 33.21 -1.78 -18.46
N HIS A 236 34.36 -1.13 -18.69
CA HIS A 236 34.99 -1.16 -20.02
C HIS A 236 35.20 -2.60 -20.51
N ILE A 237 34.34 -3.05 -21.43
CA ILE A 237 34.44 -4.34 -22.10
C ILE A 237 35.46 -4.17 -23.22
N TYR A 238 36.61 -4.83 -23.10
CA TYR A 238 37.54 -4.88 -24.21
C TYR A 238 37.08 -5.93 -25.23
N PRO A 239 37.30 -5.71 -26.54
CA PRO A 239 36.91 -6.66 -27.59
C PRO A 239 37.43 -8.09 -27.37
N ASP A 240 38.51 -8.25 -26.62
CA ASP A 240 39.16 -9.53 -26.32
C ASP A 240 38.76 -10.14 -24.97
N ASP A 241 37.83 -9.51 -24.23
CA ASP A 241 37.36 -10.04 -22.95
C ASP A 241 36.53 -11.32 -23.13
N ALA A 242 37.00 -12.41 -22.52
CA ALA A 242 36.31 -13.70 -22.52
C ALA A 242 35.16 -13.78 -21.50
N LEU A 243 35.19 -12.94 -20.46
CA LEU A 243 34.25 -12.92 -19.35
C LEU A 243 33.55 -11.57 -19.27
N TYR A 244 32.23 -11.58 -19.33
CA TYR A 244 31.35 -10.46 -19.03
C TYR A 244 30.96 -10.56 -17.56
N MET A 245 31.12 -9.48 -16.80
CA MET A 245 30.84 -9.48 -15.37
C MET A 245 29.89 -8.34 -15.02
N ARG A 246 28.92 -8.63 -14.17
CA ARG A 246 27.97 -7.66 -13.64
C ARG A 246 27.80 -7.88 -12.14
N TYR A 247 27.85 -6.79 -11.38
CA TYR A 247 27.48 -6.82 -9.98
C TYR A 247 25.96 -6.67 -9.89
N GLU A 248 25.27 -7.64 -9.28
CA GLU A 248 23.81 -7.64 -9.18
C GLU A 248 23.40 -7.61 -7.70
N ARG A 249 22.70 -6.54 -7.33
CA ARG A 249 22.01 -6.44 -6.04
C ARG A 249 20.51 -6.46 -6.30
N VAL A 250 19.79 -7.29 -5.54
CA VAL A 250 18.33 -7.35 -5.64
C VAL A 250 17.76 -6.43 -4.58
N ILE A 251 17.01 -5.42 -5.01
CA ILE A 251 16.37 -4.47 -4.11
C ILE A 251 15.31 -5.21 -3.29
N SER A 252 15.35 -5.04 -1.97
CA SER A 252 14.30 -5.51 -1.06
C SER A 252 13.28 -4.41 -0.85
N ASP A 253 13.72 -3.25 -0.40
CA ASP A 253 12.85 -2.15 0.00
C ASP A 253 13.42 -0.79 -0.37
N TYR A 254 12.53 0.18 -0.47
CA TYR A 254 12.85 1.59 -0.65
C TYR A 254 12.30 2.32 0.56
N ILE A 255 13.17 2.89 1.39
CA ILE A 255 12.78 3.50 2.65
C ILE A 255 12.90 5.01 2.54
N SER A 256 11.82 5.73 2.88
CA SER A 256 11.86 7.18 3.08
C SER A 256 11.75 7.47 4.58
N GLU A 257 12.80 8.03 5.17
CA GLU A 257 12.76 8.49 6.57
C GLU A 257 12.09 9.86 6.62
N LEU A 258 10.84 9.90 7.07
CA LEU A 258 10.04 11.12 7.09
C LEU A 258 9.94 11.71 8.50
N GLN A 259 10.10 13.02 8.58
CA GLN A 259 9.83 13.80 9.78
C GLN A 259 8.66 14.75 9.54
N VAL A 260 7.76 14.85 10.51
CA VAL A 260 6.73 15.89 10.54
C VAL A 260 7.22 17.05 11.36
N VAL A 261 7.24 18.25 10.75
CA VAL A 261 7.71 19.48 11.37
C VAL A 261 6.56 20.45 11.58
N ARG A 262 6.36 20.91 12.81
CA ARG A 262 5.40 21.95 13.19
C ARG A 262 6.09 23.01 14.03
N ASN A 263 5.88 24.29 13.70
CA ASN A 263 6.51 25.41 14.41
C ASN A 263 8.04 25.31 14.54
N GLY A 264 8.70 24.68 13.56
CA GLY A 264 10.15 24.45 13.57
C GLY A 264 10.62 23.23 14.36
N GLU A 265 9.73 22.49 15.03
CA GLU A 265 10.07 21.30 15.82
C GLU A 265 9.62 20.02 15.12
N VAL A 266 10.42 18.96 15.23
CA VAL A 266 10.06 17.61 14.78
C VAL A 266 9.08 17.02 15.78
N VAL A 267 7.84 16.80 15.36
CA VAL A 267 6.75 16.29 16.22
C VAL A 267 6.43 14.82 15.98
N ALA A 268 6.91 14.25 14.87
CA ALA A 268 6.84 12.82 14.57
C ALA A 268 7.95 12.44 13.58
N GLU A 269 8.41 11.20 13.65
CA GLU A 269 9.41 10.64 12.75
C GLU A 269 9.05 9.18 12.46
N LYS A 270 9.16 8.76 11.21
CA LYS A 270 8.84 7.40 10.78
C LYS A 270 9.52 7.05 9.47
N ASP A 271 10.11 5.86 9.42
CA ASP A 271 10.45 5.18 8.18
C ASP A 271 9.18 4.68 7.49
N ILE A 272 8.99 5.11 6.25
CA ILE A 272 7.93 4.59 5.39
C ILE A 272 8.52 3.74 4.27
N GLU A 273 7.77 2.71 3.91
CA GLU A 273 8.05 1.78 2.82
C GLU A 273 6.72 1.42 2.13
N VAL A 274 6.78 0.59 1.08
CA VAL A 274 5.58 0.18 0.34
C VAL A 274 4.57 -0.47 1.31
N ASN A 275 3.33 0.03 1.31
CA ASN A 275 2.23 -0.38 2.21
C ASN A 275 2.36 0.00 3.70
N HIS A 276 3.43 0.68 4.11
CA HIS A 276 3.62 1.13 5.49
C HIS A 276 3.60 2.68 5.59
N PRO A 277 2.45 3.32 5.31
CA PRO A 277 2.37 4.78 5.23
C PRO A 277 2.59 5.47 6.58
N LEU A 278 3.07 6.70 6.55
CA LEU A 278 3.00 7.61 7.69
C LEU A 278 1.57 8.12 7.83
N HIS A 279 1.05 8.16 9.05
CA HIS A 279 -0.25 8.74 9.38
C HIS A 279 -0.06 9.91 10.32
N PHE A 280 -0.47 11.10 9.90
CA PHE A 280 -0.36 12.30 10.73
C PHE A 280 -1.35 13.38 10.29
N GLY A 281 -1.98 14.06 11.24
CA GLY A 281 -2.80 15.25 10.98
C GLY A 281 -4.03 15.01 10.08
N GLY A 282 -4.58 13.79 10.06
CA GLY A 282 -5.71 13.41 9.19
C GLY A 282 -5.30 13.03 7.77
N TYR A 283 -4.01 12.74 7.56
CA TYR A 283 -3.47 12.33 6.26
C TYR A 283 -2.66 11.05 6.38
N HIS A 284 -2.73 10.25 5.33
CA HIS A 284 -1.78 9.19 5.05
C HIS A 284 -0.80 9.66 3.97
N PHE A 285 0.48 9.37 4.19
CA PHE A 285 1.57 9.59 3.25
C PHE A 285 2.06 8.23 2.78
N TYR A 286 1.69 7.86 1.56
CA TYR A 286 2.12 6.63 0.93
C TYR A 286 3.31 6.91 0.03
N GLN A 287 4.30 6.04 0.06
CA GLN A 287 5.34 6.07 -0.96
C GLN A 287 4.73 5.70 -2.31
N HIS A 288 4.85 6.59 -3.28
CA HIS A 288 4.21 6.46 -4.59
C HIS A 288 5.21 6.27 -5.71
N SER A 289 6.27 7.08 -5.73
CA SER A 289 7.39 6.99 -6.66
C SER A 289 8.66 7.51 -5.98
N TYR A 290 9.80 7.41 -6.64
CA TYR A 290 11.09 7.82 -6.10
C TYR A 290 12.12 7.93 -7.21
N ASP A 291 13.25 8.53 -6.86
CA ASP A 291 14.43 8.50 -7.72
C ASP A 291 15.12 7.13 -7.70
N ALA A 292 14.74 6.26 -8.63
CA ALA A 292 15.38 4.94 -8.77
C ALA A 292 16.87 5.02 -9.18
N GLN A 293 17.34 6.19 -9.64
CA GLN A 293 18.70 6.40 -10.09
C GLN A 293 19.55 7.05 -9.00
N ALA A 294 19.31 8.28 -8.59
CA ALA A 294 20.22 8.91 -7.62
C ALA A 294 19.77 8.73 -6.17
N ALA A 295 18.60 8.13 -5.90
CA ALA A 295 18.05 8.00 -4.56
C ALA A 295 17.93 9.37 -3.85
N GLN A 296 17.68 10.45 -4.58
CA GLN A 296 17.73 11.82 -4.06
C GLN A 296 16.38 12.39 -3.63
N TYR A 297 15.28 11.78 -4.06
CA TYR A 297 13.94 12.25 -3.72
C TYR A 297 12.94 11.11 -3.62
N THR A 298 11.88 11.37 -2.86
CA THR A 298 10.68 10.54 -2.77
C THR A 298 9.48 11.30 -3.29
N VAL A 299 8.53 10.59 -3.91
CA VAL A 299 7.22 11.12 -4.27
C VAL A 299 6.19 10.41 -3.40
N LEU A 300 5.52 11.20 -2.57
CA LEU A 300 4.49 10.74 -1.67
C LEU A 300 3.12 10.98 -2.29
N MET A 301 2.24 9.99 -2.23
CA MET A 301 0.80 10.21 -2.37
C MET A 301 0.25 10.60 -0.99
N VAL A 302 -0.31 11.80 -0.92
CA VAL A 302 -0.97 12.35 0.27
C VAL A 302 -2.46 12.13 0.11
N ALA A 303 -3.09 11.46 1.07
CA ALA A 303 -4.53 11.20 1.05
C ALA A 303 -5.17 11.52 2.41
N ALA A 304 -6.25 12.28 2.41
CA ALA A 304 -7.03 12.51 3.63
C ALA A 304 -7.70 11.20 4.10
N ASP A 305 -7.69 10.97 5.40
CA ASP A 305 -8.33 9.81 6.03
C ASP A 305 -9.76 10.10 6.53
N THR A 306 -10.30 11.25 6.15
CA THR A 306 -11.58 11.78 6.60
C THR A 306 -12.69 10.75 6.40
N GLY A 307 -13.28 10.25 7.50
CA GLY A 307 -14.34 9.24 7.48
C GLY A 307 -13.86 7.78 7.41
N LEU A 308 -12.57 7.52 7.17
CA LEU A 308 -11.99 6.18 7.05
C LEU A 308 -12.17 5.36 8.34
N ALA A 309 -11.97 5.99 9.51
CA ALA A 309 -12.20 5.35 10.80
C ALA A 309 -13.64 4.85 10.98
N SER A 310 -14.64 5.62 10.51
CA SER A 310 -16.05 5.21 10.53
C SER A 310 -16.29 4.01 9.62
N VAL A 311 -15.67 4.00 8.43
CA VAL A 311 -15.77 2.88 7.48
C VAL A 311 -15.20 1.61 8.08
N TYR A 312 -13.98 1.64 8.62
CA TYR A 312 -13.37 0.45 9.24
C TYR A 312 -14.11 -0.03 10.49
N THR A 313 -14.62 0.89 11.31
CA THR A 313 -15.47 0.53 12.45
C THR A 313 -16.74 -0.17 11.96
N GLY A 314 -17.36 0.34 10.89
CA GLY A 314 -18.53 -0.27 10.29
C GLY A 314 -18.27 -1.67 9.72
N PHE A 315 -17.12 -1.88 9.05
CA PHE A 315 -16.69 -3.20 8.59
C PHE A 315 -16.48 -4.17 9.76
N LEU A 316 -15.80 -3.73 10.82
CA LEU A 316 -15.61 -4.54 12.03
C LEU A 316 -16.96 -4.96 12.63
N MET A 317 -17.89 -4.03 12.78
CA MET A 317 -19.23 -4.32 13.27
C MET A 317 -19.99 -5.29 12.37
N LEU A 318 -19.87 -5.14 11.05
CA LEU A 318 -20.48 -6.05 10.09
C LEU A 318 -19.93 -7.47 10.24
N CYS A 319 -18.60 -7.62 10.27
CA CYS A 319 -17.93 -8.91 10.47
C CYS A 319 -18.35 -9.58 11.78
N VAL A 320 -18.31 -8.85 12.89
CA VAL A 320 -18.73 -9.36 14.21
C VAL A 320 -20.22 -9.73 14.21
N GLY A 321 -21.08 -8.90 13.61
CA GLY A 321 -22.52 -9.16 13.52
C GLY A 321 -22.84 -10.43 12.73
N VAL A 322 -22.19 -10.62 11.58
CA VAL A 322 -22.32 -11.83 10.75
C VAL A 322 -21.81 -13.05 11.51
N PHE A 323 -20.62 -12.97 12.13
CA PHE A 323 -20.05 -14.06 12.91
C PHE A 323 -21.00 -14.46 14.07
N GLN A 324 -21.51 -13.50 14.83
CA GLN A 324 -22.48 -13.76 15.89
C GLN A 324 -23.77 -14.41 15.36
N HIS A 325 -24.27 -13.97 14.20
CA HIS A 325 -25.51 -14.48 13.63
C HIS A 325 -25.46 -15.97 13.32
N PHE A 326 -24.33 -16.43 12.76
CA PHE A 326 -24.18 -17.80 12.27
C PHE A 326 -23.52 -18.75 13.28
N TRP A 327 -22.54 -18.28 14.07
CA TRP A 327 -21.74 -19.15 14.94
C TRP A 327 -22.10 -19.10 16.42
N LEU A 328 -22.58 -17.95 16.93
CA LEU A 328 -22.86 -17.81 18.37
C LEU A 328 -24.34 -17.94 18.72
N ARG A 329 -25.23 -17.85 17.73
CA ARG A 329 -26.67 -18.01 17.94
C ARG A 329 -27.00 -19.48 18.18
N LYS A 330 -27.20 -19.84 19.47
CA LYS A 330 -27.64 -21.19 19.87
C LYS A 330 -28.88 -21.58 19.07
N ARG A 331 -28.78 -22.67 18.28
CA ARG A 331 -29.95 -23.29 17.66
C ARG A 331 -30.87 -23.80 18.79
N PRO A 332 -32.18 -23.57 18.73
CA PRO A 332 -33.10 -24.20 19.70
C PRO A 332 -32.90 -25.72 19.63
N LYS A 333 -32.77 -26.37 20.80
CA LYS A 333 -32.71 -27.84 20.87
C LYS A 333 -33.96 -28.42 20.21
N PRO A 334 -33.85 -29.48 19.40
CA PRO A 334 -35.04 -30.17 18.90
C PRO A 334 -35.91 -30.61 20.10
N PRO A 335 -37.24 -30.58 19.98
CA PRO A 335 -38.11 -31.05 21.04
C PRO A 335 -37.76 -32.49 21.40
N ASN A 336 -37.67 -32.78 22.69
CA ASN A 336 -37.30 -34.09 23.20
C ASN A 336 -38.37 -35.11 22.78
N SER A 337 -37.98 -36.27 22.24
CA SER A 337 -38.92 -37.29 21.73
C SER A 337 -39.81 -37.93 22.82
N SER A 338 -39.62 -37.55 24.08
CA SER A 338 -40.40 -38.01 25.24
C SER A 338 -41.71 -37.26 25.46
N ASP A 339 -42.03 -36.23 24.67
CA ASP A 339 -43.28 -35.45 24.83
C ASP A 339 -44.42 -35.91 23.90
N LYS A 340 -44.30 -37.12 23.33
CA LYS A 340 -45.41 -37.77 22.63
C LYS A 340 -46.32 -38.46 23.65
N THR A 341 -47.31 -37.74 24.18
CA THR A 341 -48.50 -38.40 24.75
C THR A 341 -49.10 -39.31 23.68
N PRO A 342 -49.28 -40.63 23.94
CA PRO A 342 -49.93 -41.51 22.99
C PRO A 342 -51.39 -41.07 22.80
N PRO A 343 -51.99 -41.28 21.60
CA PRO A 343 -53.39 -40.99 21.39
C PRO A 343 -54.22 -41.81 22.39
N LYS A 344 -55.15 -41.14 23.07
CA LYS A 344 -56.20 -41.84 23.81
C LYS A 344 -57.03 -42.61 22.79
N ASN A 345 -57.01 -43.93 22.88
CA ASN A 345 -57.98 -44.77 22.20
C ASN A 345 -59.33 -44.55 22.89
N GLU A 346 -60.30 -44.01 22.15
CA GLU A 346 -61.73 -44.15 22.44
C GLU A 346 -62.34 -45.18 21.49
#